data_AF-A0A3M6QF41-F1
#
_entry.id   AF-A0A3M6QF41-F1
#
_cell.length_a   1.000
_cell.length_b   1.000
_cell.length_c   1.000
_cell.angle_alpha   90.00
_cell.angle_beta   90.00
_cell.angle_gamma   90.00
#
_symmetry.space_group_name_H-M   'P 1'
#
loop_
_entity.id
_entity.type
_entity.pdbx_description
1 polymer ?
#
loop_
_entity_poly.entity_id
_entity_poly.type
_entity_poly.pdbx_seq_one_letter_code
_entity_poly.pdbx_strand_id
1 'polypeptide(L)'
;MNKPMQWTLWAAAAAVLTACAATGVNPALEQARQLVTATGSNADVARFAQLELKSASDTIAQADRIWRKDGDEAEVRHLAYLATQQAQTAQLVAQARSAEQAFGQARSEADRLRLQTRTRQLESAQAAAQAAQAEAASAQARAAAAQAENEALQARLREMQAEQTERGLLVTLGDVLFEFGKSDLLPSANLRMDKLAAFLQQFPERRLRIEGYTDSVGSEAFNQALSERRAAAVQSALVSRGVNPARITVQGYGKNHPVASNATPEGRAMNRRVEVVIADEQGNLRSR
;
A
#
# COMPACT_ATOMS: atom_id res chain seq x y z
N MET A 1 -19.79 -18.80 -93.62
CA MET A 1 -20.26 -18.49 -94.99
C MET A 1 -21.71 -18.92 -95.13
N ASN A 2 -22.48 -18.13 -95.89
CA ASN A 2 -23.83 -18.34 -96.43
C ASN A 2 -25.07 -18.10 -95.52
N LYS A 3 -25.61 -16.89 -95.66
CA LYS A 3 -27.08 -16.57 -95.72
C LYS A 3 -27.71 -17.26 -96.97
N PRO A 4 -29.05 -17.34 -97.18
CA PRO A 4 -30.14 -16.44 -96.75
C PRO A 4 -31.44 -17.20 -96.32
N MET A 5 -32.52 -16.58 -95.85
CA MET A 5 -33.57 -16.01 -96.70
C MET A 5 -34.64 -15.28 -95.86
N GLN A 6 -35.08 -14.15 -96.39
CA GLN A 6 -35.95 -13.14 -95.78
C GLN A 6 -37.42 -13.55 -95.86
N TRP A 7 -38.19 -13.31 -94.79
CA TRP A 7 -39.65 -13.18 -94.85
C TRP A 7 -40.06 -11.81 -94.33
N THR A 8 -40.85 -11.14 -95.15
CA THR A 8 -41.29 -9.75 -95.13
C THR A 8 -42.65 -9.58 -94.47
N LEU A 9 -42.89 -8.36 -93.96
CA LEU A 9 -44.19 -7.70 -93.69
C LEU A 9 -44.98 -8.21 -92.45
N TRP A 10 -45.59 -7.41 -91.58
CA TRP A 10 -46.22 -6.09 -91.75
C TRP A 10 -46.03 -5.22 -90.49
N ALA A 11 -45.73 -3.93 -90.69
CA ALA A 11 -45.81 -2.91 -89.67
C ALA A 11 -47.27 -2.44 -89.52
N ALA A 12 -47.82 -2.55 -88.31
CA ALA A 12 -49.03 -1.84 -87.91
C ALA A 12 -48.63 -0.75 -86.90
N ALA A 13 -48.45 0.47 -87.41
CA ALA A 13 -48.27 1.66 -86.60
C ALA A 13 -49.62 2.07 -86.01
N ALA A 14 -49.89 1.70 -84.76
CA ALA A 14 -50.97 2.28 -83.98
C ALA A 14 -50.44 3.55 -83.30
N ALA A 15 -50.62 4.70 -83.95
CA ALA A 15 -50.42 6.01 -83.36
C ALA A 15 -51.55 6.28 -82.35
N VAL A 16 -51.32 5.95 -81.09
CA VAL A 16 -52.19 6.39 -79.99
C VAL A 16 -51.79 7.84 -79.67
N LEU A 17 -52.55 8.78 -80.25
CA LEU A 17 -52.55 10.18 -79.81
C LEU A 17 -53.25 10.24 -78.46
N THR A 18 -52.49 10.12 -77.37
CA THR A 18 -52.96 10.49 -76.03
C THR A 18 -53.06 12.02 -75.97
N ALA A 19 -54.29 12.52 -76.04
CA ALA A 19 -54.62 13.90 -75.72
C ALA A 19 -54.17 14.20 -74.27
N CYS A 20 -53.21 15.11 -74.12
CA CYS A 20 -52.88 15.70 -72.83
C CYS A 20 -54.06 16.58 -72.39
N ALA A 21 -54.91 16.07 -71.49
CA ALA A 21 -55.70 16.94 -70.64
C ALA A 21 -54.70 17.63 -69.68
N ALA A 22 -54.25 18.83 -70.03
CA ALA A 22 -53.46 19.66 -69.13
C ALA A 22 -54.39 20.20 -68.03
N THR A 23 -54.69 19.36 -67.03
CA THR A 23 -55.04 19.88 -65.71
C THR A 23 -53.86 20.74 -65.26
N GLY A 24 -54.07 22.04 -65.09
CA GLY A 24 -53.03 22.94 -64.60
C GLY A 24 -52.41 22.35 -63.33
N VAL A 25 -51.10 22.16 -63.34
CA VAL A 25 -50.37 21.74 -62.14
C VAL A 25 -49.98 23.02 -61.41
N ASN A 26 -50.34 23.15 -60.12
CA ASN A 26 -49.82 24.25 -59.31
C ASN A 26 -48.43 23.84 -58.77
N PRO A 27 -47.34 24.45 -59.26
CA PRO A 27 -45.97 24.03 -58.90
C PRO A 27 -45.67 24.23 -57.42
N ALA A 28 -46.24 25.26 -56.78
CA ALA A 28 -46.02 25.54 -55.35
C ALA A 28 -46.70 24.47 -54.48
N LEU A 29 -47.92 24.04 -54.84
CA LEU A 29 -48.63 22.97 -54.15
C LEU A 29 -47.87 21.64 -54.26
N GLU A 30 -47.36 21.31 -55.44
CA GLU A 30 -46.64 20.06 -55.66
C GLU A 30 -45.30 20.02 -54.91
N GLN A 31 -44.56 21.14 -54.90
CA GLN A 31 -43.34 21.28 -54.08
C GLN A 31 -43.64 21.12 -52.59
N ALA A 32 -44.71 21.75 -52.09
CA ALA A 32 -45.11 21.65 -50.69
C ALA A 32 -45.51 20.22 -50.31
N ARG A 33 -46.27 19.51 -51.18
CA ARG A 33 -46.59 18.09 -50.98
C ARG A 33 -45.34 17.23 -50.87
N GLN A 34 -44.43 17.37 -51.82
CA GLN A 34 -43.18 16.61 -51.83
C GLN A 34 -42.38 16.84 -50.54
N LEU A 35 -42.29 18.09 -50.07
CA LEU A 35 -41.60 18.41 -48.83
C LEU A 35 -42.31 17.84 -47.59
N VAL A 36 -43.64 17.97 -47.49
CA VAL A 36 -44.41 17.43 -46.35
C VAL A 36 -44.30 15.90 -46.32
N THR A 37 -44.43 15.24 -47.46
CA THR A 37 -44.26 13.77 -47.56
C THR A 37 -42.83 13.35 -47.21
N ALA A 38 -41.81 14.03 -47.73
CA ALA A 38 -40.42 13.75 -47.38
C ALA A 38 -40.15 13.96 -45.88
N THR A 39 -40.73 15.02 -45.30
CA THR A 39 -40.64 15.33 -43.87
C THR A 39 -41.30 14.25 -43.02
N GLY A 40 -42.46 13.73 -43.44
CA GLY A 40 -43.13 12.61 -42.78
C GLY A 40 -42.41 11.27 -42.90
N SER A 41 -41.55 11.09 -43.90
CA SER A 41 -40.70 9.89 -44.04
C SER A 41 -39.47 9.90 -43.13
N ASN A 42 -39.13 11.05 -42.51
CA ASN A 42 -38.00 11.15 -41.59
C ASN A 42 -38.37 10.59 -40.20
N ALA A 43 -37.62 9.58 -39.75
CA ALA A 43 -37.84 8.90 -38.48
C ALA A 43 -37.75 9.84 -37.26
N ASP A 44 -36.85 10.83 -37.29
CA ASP A 44 -36.71 11.80 -36.19
C ASP A 44 -37.91 12.74 -36.12
N VAL A 45 -38.46 13.15 -37.27
CA VAL A 45 -39.68 13.97 -37.30
C VAL A 45 -40.87 13.16 -36.79
N ALA A 46 -41.02 11.91 -37.24
CA ALA A 46 -42.05 11.01 -36.77
C ALA A 46 -41.94 10.70 -35.26
N ARG A 47 -40.74 10.80 -34.68
CA ARG A 47 -40.52 10.55 -33.25
C ARG A 47 -40.64 11.80 -32.39
N PHE A 48 -40.12 12.93 -32.86
CA PHE A 48 -39.90 14.13 -32.02
C PHE A 48 -40.71 15.35 -32.45
N ALA A 49 -41.33 15.38 -33.63
CA ALA A 49 -42.06 16.55 -34.15
C ALA A 49 -43.41 16.17 -34.79
N GLN A 50 -44.12 15.23 -34.18
CA GLN A 50 -45.39 14.70 -34.67
C GLN A 50 -46.48 15.78 -34.81
N LEU A 51 -46.51 16.74 -33.87
CA LEU A 51 -47.51 17.80 -33.85
C LEU A 51 -47.29 18.79 -35.00
N GLU A 52 -46.03 19.15 -35.23
CA GLU A 52 -45.60 20.07 -36.28
C GLU A 52 -45.81 19.45 -37.67
N LEU A 53 -45.48 18.16 -37.82
CA LEU A 53 -45.77 17.38 -39.04
C LEU A 53 -47.28 17.28 -39.31
N LYS A 54 -48.08 17.05 -38.26
CA LYS A 54 -49.54 17.00 -38.39
C LYS A 54 -50.08 18.35 -38.87
N SER A 55 -49.62 19.47 -38.30
CA SER A 55 -50.02 20.81 -38.75
C SER A 55 -49.73 21.01 -40.25
N ALA A 56 -48.52 20.66 -40.70
CA ALA A 56 -48.14 20.76 -42.12
C ALA A 56 -49.01 19.86 -43.02
N SER A 57 -49.34 18.65 -42.55
CA SER A 57 -50.18 17.68 -43.25
C SER A 57 -51.65 18.15 -43.37
N ASP A 58 -52.17 18.75 -42.31
CA ASP A 58 -53.55 19.28 -42.29
C ASP A 58 -53.65 20.51 -43.22
N THR A 59 -52.63 21.37 -43.26
CA THR A 59 -52.55 22.54 -44.15
C THR A 59 -52.40 22.14 -45.63
N ILE A 60 -51.56 21.15 -45.97
CA ILE A 60 -51.46 20.67 -47.36
C ILE A 60 -52.75 19.99 -47.82
N ALA A 61 -53.41 19.23 -46.95
CA ALA A 61 -54.71 18.62 -47.24
C ALA A 61 -55.80 19.69 -47.47
N GLN A 62 -55.73 20.84 -46.80
CA GLN A 62 -56.61 21.97 -47.06
C GLN A 62 -56.35 22.59 -48.43
N ALA A 63 -55.09 22.84 -48.78
CA ALA A 63 -54.71 23.37 -50.09
C ALA A 63 -55.19 22.45 -51.24
N ASP A 64 -55.09 21.13 -51.06
CA ASP A 64 -55.58 20.13 -52.01
C ASP A 64 -57.09 20.15 -52.23
N ARG A 65 -57.86 20.46 -51.19
CA ARG A 65 -59.32 20.58 -51.29
C ARG A 65 -59.70 21.85 -52.06
N ILE A 66 -59.02 22.97 -51.80
CA ILE A 66 -59.29 24.25 -52.47
C ILE A 66 -58.93 24.18 -53.96
N TRP A 67 -57.77 23.60 -54.30
CA TRP A 67 -57.33 23.44 -55.69
C TRP A 67 -58.32 22.61 -56.52
N ARG A 68 -58.88 21.54 -55.93
CA ARG A 68 -59.86 20.67 -56.61
C ARG A 68 -61.23 21.30 -56.80
N LYS A 69 -61.63 22.23 -55.93
CA LYS A 69 -62.98 22.79 -55.90
C LYS A 69 -63.11 24.04 -56.77
N ASP A 70 -62.26 25.03 -56.52
CA ASP A 70 -62.43 26.39 -57.06
C ASP A 70 -61.20 26.86 -57.88
N GLY A 71 -60.06 26.18 -57.78
CA GLY A 71 -58.85 26.51 -58.54
C GLY A 71 -58.18 27.84 -58.15
N ASP A 72 -58.50 28.39 -56.98
CA ASP A 72 -57.94 29.67 -56.48
C ASP A 72 -56.42 29.55 -56.26
N GLU A 73 -55.66 30.10 -57.20
CA GLU A 73 -54.22 29.98 -57.21
C GLU A 73 -53.53 30.79 -56.10
N ALA A 74 -54.12 31.92 -55.68
CA ALA A 74 -53.52 32.79 -54.67
C ALA A 74 -53.61 32.16 -53.28
N GLU A 75 -54.79 31.64 -52.93
CA GLU A 75 -55.01 30.96 -51.64
C GLU A 75 -54.20 29.65 -51.56
N VAL A 76 -54.16 28.87 -52.64
CA VAL A 76 -53.35 27.64 -52.71
C VAL A 76 -51.86 27.94 -52.58
N ARG A 77 -51.35 29.01 -53.22
CA ARG A 77 -49.96 29.44 -53.06
C ARG A 77 -49.64 29.83 -51.60
N HIS A 78 -50.55 30.52 -50.93
CA HIS A 78 -50.39 30.88 -49.52
C HIS A 78 -50.37 29.66 -48.59
N LEU A 79 -51.32 28.73 -48.74
CA LEU A 79 -51.37 27.51 -47.93
C LEU A 79 -50.19 26.58 -48.22
N ALA A 80 -49.74 26.47 -49.48
CA ALA A 80 -48.54 25.73 -49.84
C ALA A 80 -47.29 26.32 -49.17
N TYR A 81 -47.17 27.65 -49.12
CA TYR A 81 -46.12 28.33 -48.38
C TYR A 81 -46.20 28.04 -46.87
N LEU A 82 -47.39 28.12 -46.27
CA LEU A 82 -47.57 27.84 -44.83
C LEU A 82 -47.22 26.38 -44.49
N ALA A 83 -47.69 25.42 -45.28
CA ALA A 83 -47.35 24.00 -45.11
C ALA A 83 -45.84 23.77 -45.24
N THR A 84 -45.18 24.46 -46.18
CA THR A 84 -43.71 24.42 -46.35
C THR A 84 -42.99 24.92 -45.09
N GLN A 85 -43.40 26.06 -44.55
CA GLN A 85 -42.82 26.63 -43.32
C GLN A 85 -43.06 25.74 -42.09
N GLN A 86 -44.24 25.14 -41.98
CA GLN A 86 -44.56 24.19 -40.90
C GLN A 86 -43.73 22.90 -41.03
N ALA A 87 -43.54 22.38 -42.23
CA ALA A 87 -42.69 21.20 -42.46
C ALA A 87 -41.22 21.49 -42.10
N GLN A 88 -40.70 22.66 -42.46
CA GLN A 88 -39.36 23.10 -42.05
C GLN A 88 -39.24 23.23 -40.53
N THR A 89 -40.27 23.78 -39.88
CA THR A 89 -40.33 23.86 -38.41
C THR A 89 -40.30 22.46 -37.78
N ALA A 90 -41.04 21.50 -38.34
CA ALA A 90 -41.02 20.11 -37.87
C ALA A 90 -39.62 19.49 -37.95
N GLN A 91 -38.89 19.74 -39.05
CA GLN A 91 -37.51 19.28 -39.20
C GLN A 91 -36.57 19.88 -38.14
N LEU A 92 -36.67 21.19 -37.89
CA LEU A 92 -35.84 21.87 -36.89
C LEU A 92 -36.14 21.39 -35.47
N VAL A 93 -37.42 21.23 -35.12
CA VAL A 93 -37.83 20.70 -33.81
C VAL A 93 -37.31 19.27 -33.61
N ALA A 94 -37.40 18.43 -34.65
CA ALA A 94 -36.90 17.07 -34.59
C ALA A 94 -35.37 17.02 -34.39
N GLN A 95 -34.63 17.86 -35.12
CA GLN A 95 -33.17 17.98 -34.96
C GLN A 95 -32.77 18.48 -33.57
N ALA A 96 -33.47 19.50 -33.05
CA ALA A 96 -33.19 20.03 -31.71
C ALA A 96 -33.44 18.98 -30.62
N ARG A 97 -34.61 18.32 -30.64
CA ARG A 97 -34.99 17.32 -29.62
C ARG A 97 -34.13 16.05 -29.69
N SER A 98 -33.78 15.58 -30.90
CA SER A 98 -32.87 14.43 -31.05
C SER A 98 -31.46 14.75 -30.55
N ALA A 99 -30.96 15.96 -30.82
CA ALA A 99 -29.68 16.43 -30.30
C ALA A 99 -29.68 16.55 -28.77
N GLU A 100 -30.75 17.09 -28.18
CA GLU A 100 -30.92 17.14 -26.72
C GLU A 100 -30.89 15.74 -26.08
N GLN A 101 -31.58 14.77 -26.67
CA GLN A 101 -31.57 13.39 -26.19
C GLN A 101 -30.17 12.77 -26.28
N ALA A 102 -29.48 12.95 -27.41
CA ALA A 102 -28.12 12.45 -27.59
C ALA A 102 -27.15 13.06 -26.57
N PHE A 103 -27.25 14.36 -26.31
CA PHE A 103 -26.44 15.04 -25.30
C PHE A 103 -26.75 14.54 -23.88
N GLY A 104 -28.03 14.33 -23.54
CA GLY A 104 -28.43 13.78 -22.25
C GLY A 104 -27.86 12.37 -22.00
N GLN A 105 -27.87 11.52 -23.03
CA GLN A 105 -27.28 10.18 -22.97
C GLN A 105 -25.76 10.25 -22.80
N ALA A 106 -25.07 11.04 -23.63
CA ALA A 106 -23.62 11.22 -23.56
C ALA A 106 -23.17 11.77 -22.19
N ARG A 107 -23.92 12.71 -21.63
CA ARG A 107 -23.66 13.25 -20.28
C ARG A 107 -23.80 12.17 -19.22
N SER A 108 -24.88 11.37 -19.26
CA SER A 108 -25.09 10.30 -18.28
C SER A 108 -24.00 9.23 -18.34
N GLU A 109 -23.47 8.96 -19.54
CA GLU A 109 -22.34 8.04 -19.74
C GLU A 109 -21.04 8.60 -19.17
N ALA A 110 -20.75 9.88 -19.47
CA ALA A 110 -19.60 10.58 -18.91
C ALA A 110 -19.63 10.62 -17.37
N ASP A 111 -20.80 10.88 -16.78
CA ASP A 111 -21.00 10.88 -15.33
C ASP A 111 -20.76 9.48 -14.73
N ARG A 112 -21.26 8.42 -15.38
CA ARG A 112 -21.00 7.03 -14.96
C ARG A 112 -19.52 6.69 -14.99
N LEU A 113 -18.81 7.06 -16.06
CA LEU A 113 -17.37 6.80 -16.18
C LEU A 113 -16.56 7.57 -15.13
N ARG A 114 -16.93 8.84 -14.88
CA ARG A 114 -16.31 9.67 -13.85
C ARG A 114 -16.51 9.06 -12.46
N LEU A 115 -17.73 8.61 -12.15
CA LEU A 115 -18.03 7.94 -10.88
C LEU A 115 -17.24 6.63 -10.74
N GLN A 116 -17.22 5.78 -11.76
CA GLN A 116 -16.44 4.53 -11.73
C GLN A 116 -14.95 4.78 -11.49
N THR A 117 -14.38 5.80 -12.15
CA THR A 117 -12.97 6.17 -11.96
C THR A 117 -12.73 6.64 -10.53
N ARG A 118 -13.63 7.46 -9.97
CA ARG A 118 -13.54 7.93 -8.59
C ARG A 118 -13.65 6.80 -7.59
N THR A 119 -14.56 5.86 -7.81
CA THR A 119 -14.73 4.67 -6.97
C THR A 119 -13.47 3.82 -6.96
N ARG A 120 -12.92 3.48 -8.13
CA ARG A 120 -11.65 2.72 -8.22
C ARG A 120 -10.50 3.44 -7.54
N GLN A 121 -10.41 4.76 -7.69
CA GLN A 121 -9.40 5.56 -6.99
C GLN A 121 -9.55 5.46 -5.47
N LEU A 122 -10.77 5.61 -4.95
CA LEU A 122 -11.04 5.49 -3.51
C LEU A 122 -10.74 4.08 -2.99
N GLU A 123 -11.16 3.03 -3.70
CA GLU A 123 -10.86 1.64 -3.34
C GLU A 123 -9.35 1.40 -3.29
N SER A 124 -8.61 1.86 -4.32
CA SER A 124 -7.15 1.73 -4.34
C SER A 124 -6.46 2.51 -3.21
N ALA A 125 -6.95 3.72 -2.90
CA ALA A 125 -6.42 4.54 -1.82
C ALA A 125 -6.72 3.94 -0.45
N GLN A 126 -7.91 3.36 -0.26
CA GLN A 126 -8.28 2.65 0.96
C GLN A 126 -7.42 1.40 1.15
N ALA A 127 -7.22 0.60 0.11
CA ALA A 127 -6.35 -0.57 0.16
C ALA A 127 -4.90 -0.19 0.48
N ALA A 128 -4.37 0.87 -0.14
CA ALA A 128 -3.04 1.39 0.15
C ALA A 128 -2.92 1.91 1.60
N ALA A 129 -3.93 2.61 2.10
CA ALA A 129 -3.96 3.09 3.48
C ALA A 129 -4.00 1.94 4.49
N GLN A 130 -4.81 0.90 4.24
CA GLN A 130 -4.87 -0.29 5.09
C GLN A 130 -3.55 -1.04 5.11
N ALA A 131 -2.89 -1.20 3.95
CA ALA A 131 -1.57 -1.82 3.86
C ALA A 131 -0.51 -1.04 4.66
N ALA A 132 -0.49 0.29 4.52
CA ALA A 132 0.43 1.16 5.26
C ALA A 132 0.17 1.11 6.78
N GLN A 133 -1.09 1.06 7.20
CA GLN A 133 -1.45 0.93 8.62
C GLN A 133 -1.00 -0.43 9.19
N ALA A 134 -1.19 -1.52 8.45
CA ALA A 134 -0.74 -2.85 8.86
C ALA A 134 0.79 -2.94 8.97
N GLU A 135 1.51 -2.34 8.02
CA GLU A 135 2.96 -2.26 8.06
C GLU A 135 3.44 -1.46 9.29
N ALA A 136 2.87 -0.28 9.54
CA ALA A 136 3.19 0.55 10.70
C ALA A 136 2.92 -0.18 12.02
N ALA A 137 1.79 -0.88 12.14
CA ALA A 137 1.48 -1.69 13.32
C ALA A 137 2.50 -2.82 13.53
N SER A 138 2.91 -3.50 12.45
CA SER A 138 3.94 -4.55 12.52
C SER A 138 5.31 -3.99 12.92
N ALA A 139 5.65 -2.78 12.49
CA ALA A 139 6.92 -2.13 12.82
C ALA A 139 6.93 -1.68 14.29
N GLN A 140 5.82 -1.12 14.78
CA GLN A 140 5.63 -0.77 16.19
C GLN A 140 5.71 -2.01 17.10
N ALA A 141 5.07 -3.11 16.72
CA ALA A 141 5.15 -4.37 17.47
C ALA A 141 6.58 -4.91 17.55
N ARG A 142 7.34 -4.87 16.44
CA ARG A 142 8.75 -5.26 16.41
C ARG A 142 9.62 -4.35 17.29
N ALA A 143 9.40 -3.04 17.24
CA ALA A 143 10.12 -2.08 18.07
C ALA A 143 9.83 -2.29 19.57
N ALA A 144 8.56 -2.50 19.94
CA ALA A 144 8.16 -2.77 21.31
C ALA A 144 8.76 -4.09 21.83
N ALA A 145 8.79 -5.15 20.99
CA ALA A 145 9.43 -6.41 21.35
C ALA A 145 10.94 -6.25 21.58
N ALA A 146 11.62 -5.51 20.69
CA ALA A 146 13.05 -5.23 20.83
C ALA A 146 13.36 -4.37 22.08
N GLN A 147 12.49 -3.42 22.42
CA GLN A 147 12.62 -2.63 23.65
C GLN A 147 12.46 -3.50 24.89
N ALA A 148 11.42 -4.34 24.94
CA ALA A 148 11.20 -5.26 26.04
C ALA A 148 12.39 -6.23 26.24
N GLU A 149 12.98 -6.72 25.15
CA GLU A 149 14.17 -7.56 25.19
C GLU A 149 15.38 -6.81 25.78
N ASN A 150 15.63 -5.57 25.33
CA ASN A 150 16.70 -4.74 25.87
C ASN A 150 16.50 -4.43 27.36
N GLU A 151 15.29 -4.12 27.79
CA GLU A 151 14.96 -3.88 29.19
C GLU A 151 15.17 -5.14 30.04
N ALA A 152 14.74 -6.30 29.54
CA ALA A 152 14.97 -7.58 30.21
C ALA A 152 16.46 -7.89 30.34
N LEU A 153 17.23 -7.64 29.28
CA LEU A 153 18.69 -7.79 29.30
C LEU A 153 19.32 -6.85 30.33
N GLN A 154 18.97 -5.57 30.33
CA GLN A 154 19.49 -4.59 31.29
C GLN A 154 19.13 -4.96 32.73
N ALA A 155 17.89 -5.38 33.00
CA ALA A 155 17.47 -5.83 34.34
C ALA A 155 18.32 -7.01 34.81
N ARG A 156 18.64 -7.93 33.90
CA ARG A 156 19.47 -9.10 34.19
C ARG A 156 20.93 -8.73 34.44
N LEU A 157 21.50 -7.78 33.69
CA LEU A 157 22.85 -7.26 33.94
C LEU A 157 22.92 -6.58 35.32
N ARG A 158 21.91 -5.78 35.68
CA ARG A 158 21.81 -5.13 37.00
C ARG A 158 21.72 -6.16 38.14
N GLU A 159 20.92 -7.22 37.97
CA GLU A 159 20.78 -8.27 38.97
C GLU A 159 22.12 -8.96 39.27
N MET A 160 22.96 -9.15 38.26
CA MET A 160 24.29 -9.76 38.41
C MET A 160 25.37 -8.76 38.83
N GLN A 161 25.04 -7.47 38.98
CA GLN A 161 26.03 -6.39 39.17
C GLN A 161 27.11 -6.42 38.08
N ALA A 162 26.69 -6.74 36.86
CA ALA A 162 27.57 -6.90 35.71
C ALA A 162 27.66 -5.57 34.96
N GLU A 163 28.88 -5.11 34.68
CA GLU A 163 29.16 -3.87 33.96
C GLU A 163 29.71 -4.18 32.57
N GLN A 164 29.19 -3.49 31.55
CA GLN A 164 29.74 -3.60 30.21
C GLN A 164 31.01 -2.75 30.12
N THR A 165 32.14 -3.40 29.84
CA THR A 165 33.46 -2.75 29.72
C THR A 165 34.08 -3.07 28.37
N GLU A 166 35.14 -2.35 27.98
CA GLU A 166 35.91 -2.66 26.75
C GLU A 166 36.56 -4.06 26.79
N ARG A 167 36.63 -4.69 27.96
CA ARG A 167 37.21 -6.02 28.18
C ARG A 167 36.19 -7.14 28.04
N GLY A 168 34.91 -6.79 27.93
CA GLY A 168 33.76 -7.69 28.00
C GLY A 168 32.83 -7.32 29.15
N LEU A 169 31.95 -8.24 29.51
CA LEU A 169 31.05 -8.09 30.65
C LEU A 169 31.82 -8.41 31.95
N LEU A 170 31.98 -7.41 32.80
CA LEU A 170 32.71 -7.50 34.07
C LEU A 170 31.75 -7.74 35.22
N VAL A 171 31.90 -8.86 35.93
CA VAL A 171 31.20 -9.12 37.19
C VAL A 171 32.21 -9.02 38.33
N THR A 172 32.02 -8.06 39.23
CA THR A 172 32.92 -7.89 40.39
C THR A 172 32.36 -8.60 41.61
N LEU A 173 33.12 -9.56 42.11
CA LEU A 173 32.80 -10.29 43.32
C LEU A 173 33.67 -9.77 44.47
N GLY A 174 33.10 -8.98 45.36
CA GLY A 174 33.83 -8.34 46.47
C GLY A 174 34.26 -9.29 47.60
N ASP A 175 34.83 -8.70 48.66
CA ASP A 175 35.42 -9.39 49.82
C ASP A 175 34.47 -10.31 50.58
N VAL A 176 33.15 -10.17 50.39
CA VAL A 176 32.11 -11.00 51.02
C VAL A 176 32.17 -12.49 50.62
N LEU A 177 33.07 -12.83 49.70
CA LEU A 177 33.31 -14.20 49.26
C LEU A 177 34.31 -14.97 50.11
N PHE A 178 35.27 -14.32 50.78
CA PHE A 178 36.40 -14.99 51.41
C PHE A 178 36.69 -14.44 52.81
N GLU A 179 37.17 -15.28 53.72
CA GLU A 179 37.76 -14.77 54.96
C GLU A 179 39.13 -14.12 54.71
N PHE A 180 39.57 -13.27 55.64
CA PHE A 180 40.87 -12.61 55.57
C PHE A 180 42.01 -13.64 55.46
N GLY A 181 42.86 -13.47 54.44
CA GLY A 181 44.00 -14.36 54.17
C GLY A 181 43.64 -15.76 53.65
N LYS A 182 42.35 -16.09 53.47
CA LYS A 182 41.88 -17.38 52.97
C LYS A 182 41.41 -17.33 51.52
N SER A 183 41.34 -18.50 50.89
CA SER A 183 40.83 -18.72 49.53
C SER A 183 39.56 -19.57 49.48
N ASP A 184 39.04 -20.03 50.63
CA ASP A 184 37.80 -20.80 50.68
C ASP A 184 36.59 -19.88 50.56
N LEU A 185 35.66 -20.24 49.69
CA LEU A 185 34.42 -19.49 49.50
C LEU A 185 33.50 -19.64 50.71
N LEU A 186 33.03 -18.52 51.22
CA LEU A 186 32.03 -18.47 52.29
C LEU A 186 30.68 -19.00 51.80
N PRO A 187 29.83 -19.58 52.67
CA PRO A 187 28.48 -20.01 52.28
C PRO A 187 27.61 -18.89 51.67
N SER A 188 27.83 -17.64 52.08
CA SER A 188 27.21 -16.42 51.53
C SER A 188 27.52 -16.21 50.04
N ALA A 189 28.60 -16.81 49.51
CA ALA A 189 28.97 -16.77 48.10
C ALA A 189 28.04 -17.60 47.22
N ASN A 190 27.41 -18.65 47.76
CA ASN A 190 26.70 -19.65 46.98
C ASN A 190 25.62 -19.04 46.08
N LEU A 191 24.78 -18.14 46.62
CA LEU A 191 23.72 -17.51 45.83
C LEU A 191 24.27 -16.71 44.64
N ARG A 192 25.40 -16.00 44.81
CA ARG A 192 26.03 -15.27 43.69
C ARG A 192 26.65 -16.24 42.68
N MET A 193 27.27 -17.32 43.15
CA MET A 193 27.85 -18.34 42.28
C MET A 193 26.78 -19.09 41.49
N ASP A 194 25.62 -19.37 42.10
CA ASP A 194 24.47 -20.01 41.45
C ASP A 194 23.93 -19.11 40.33
N LYS A 195 23.75 -17.80 40.60
CA LYS A 195 23.31 -16.83 39.59
C LYS A 195 24.30 -16.69 38.43
N LEU A 196 25.59 -16.58 38.74
CA LEU A 196 26.65 -16.49 37.73
C LEU A 196 26.74 -17.77 36.88
N ALA A 197 26.66 -18.95 37.50
CA ALA A 197 26.65 -20.22 36.78
C ALA A 197 25.42 -20.36 35.87
N ALA A 198 24.21 -20.00 36.36
CA ALA A 198 22.99 -20.03 35.56
C ALA A 198 23.07 -19.11 34.34
N PHE A 199 23.69 -17.93 34.46
CA PHE A 199 23.98 -17.06 33.32
C PHE A 199 24.94 -17.73 32.33
N LEU A 200 26.07 -18.26 32.81
CA LEU A 200 27.09 -18.89 31.96
C LEU A 200 26.63 -20.18 31.27
N GLN A 201 25.65 -20.87 31.82
CA GLN A 201 25.00 -22.03 31.19
C GLN A 201 24.08 -21.63 30.03
N GLN A 202 23.45 -20.45 30.08
CA GLN A 202 22.60 -19.96 29.00
C GLN A 202 23.39 -19.41 27.81
N PHE A 203 24.64 -19.01 28.04
CA PHE A 203 25.57 -18.54 27.01
C PHE A 203 26.78 -19.49 26.92
N PRO A 204 26.59 -20.75 26.48
CA PRO A 204 27.62 -21.79 26.51
C PRO A 204 28.85 -21.47 25.65
N GLU A 205 28.72 -20.58 24.67
CA GLU A 205 29.77 -20.12 23.75
C GLU A 205 30.73 -19.09 24.37
N ARG A 206 30.33 -18.38 25.44
CA ARG A 206 31.14 -17.30 26.00
C ARG A 206 32.32 -17.84 26.81
N ARG A 207 33.53 -17.38 26.48
CA ARG A 207 34.74 -17.60 27.31
C ARG A 207 34.77 -16.60 28.46
N LEU A 208 35.39 -16.98 29.57
CA LEU A 208 35.57 -16.10 30.72
C LEU A 208 36.99 -16.16 31.27
N ARG A 209 37.42 -15.03 31.85
CA ARG A 209 38.64 -14.95 32.65
C ARG A 209 38.31 -14.52 34.07
N ILE A 210 38.85 -15.25 35.03
CA ILE A 210 38.67 -14.99 36.47
C ILE A 210 39.98 -14.39 36.98
N GLU A 211 39.87 -13.21 37.57
CA GLU A 211 41.00 -12.39 37.98
C GLU A 211 40.95 -12.13 39.49
N GLY A 212 41.94 -12.63 40.21
CA GLY A 212 42.04 -12.44 41.65
C GLY A 212 42.86 -11.21 42.01
N TYR A 213 42.44 -10.49 43.05
CA TYR A 213 43.14 -9.34 43.63
C TYR A 213 43.20 -9.42 45.15
N THR A 214 44.24 -8.83 45.73
CA THR A 214 44.42 -8.67 47.19
C THR A 214 44.53 -7.19 47.55
N ASP A 215 44.48 -6.89 48.84
CA ASP A 215 44.94 -5.60 49.35
C ASP A 215 46.49 -5.56 49.40
N SER A 216 47.03 -4.45 49.91
CA SER A 216 48.49 -4.26 50.01
C SER A 216 49.13 -4.93 51.23
N VAL A 217 48.39 -5.67 52.06
CA VAL A 217 48.92 -6.29 53.28
C VAL A 217 49.65 -7.59 52.94
N GLY A 218 50.86 -7.77 53.44
CA GLY A 218 51.69 -8.96 53.18
C GLY A 218 52.69 -8.78 52.03
N SER A 219 53.53 -9.80 51.82
CA SER A 219 54.56 -9.77 50.77
C SER A 219 53.93 -9.88 49.38
N GLU A 220 54.67 -9.46 48.36
CA GLU A 220 54.23 -9.56 46.96
C GLU A 220 54.00 -11.02 46.54
N ALA A 221 54.95 -11.91 46.83
CA ALA A 221 54.83 -13.33 46.54
C ALA A 221 53.62 -13.97 47.25
N PHE A 222 53.36 -13.60 48.50
CA PHE A 222 52.20 -14.08 49.24
C PHE A 222 50.88 -13.63 48.59
N ASN A 223 50.79 -12.35 48.23
CA ASN A 223 49.60 -11.78 47.62
C ASN A 223 49.34 -12.34 46.21
N GLN A 224 50.40 -12.56 45.43
CA GLN A 224 50.31 -13.22 44.14
C GLN A 224 49.69 -14.62 44.30
N ALA A 225 50.27 -15.48 45.14
CA ALA A 225 49.75 -16.82 45.39
C ALA A 225 48.34 -16.84 46.01
N LEU A 226 47.99 -15.86 46.85
CA LEU A 226 46.65 -15.73 47.42
C LEU A 226 45.62 -15.36 46.35
N SER A 227 45.95 -14.42 45.47
CA SER A 227 45.06 -13.99 44.39
C SER A 227 44.76 -15.12 43.39
N GLU A 228 45.77 -15.91 43.01
CA GLU A 228 45.61 -17.08 42.13
C GLU A 228 44.71 -18.14 42.76
N ARG A 229 44.95 -18.47 44.04
CA ARG A 229 44.12 -19.46 44.77
C ARG A 229 42.66 -19.02 44.89
N ARG A 230 42.41 -17.73 45.16
CA ARG A 230 41.04 -17.18 45.20
C ARG A 230 40.34 -17.29 43.85
N ALA A 231 41.04 -16.94 42.77
CA ALA A 231 40.48 -17.06 41.43
C ALA A 231 40.23 -18.53 41.03
N ALA A 232 41.12 -19.45 41.41
CA ALA A 232 40.94 -20.89 41.23
C ALA A 232 39.76 -21.47 42.05
N ALA A 233 39.50 -20.94 43.25
CA ALA A 233 38.35 -21.32 44.06
C ALA A 233 37.02 -20.92 43.37
N VAL A 234 36.96 -19.73 42.77
CA VAL A 234 35.80 -19.31 41.96
C VAL A 234 35.65 -20.19 40.72
N GLN A 235 36.74 -20.52 40.01
CA GLN A 235 36.70 -21.47 38.90
C GLN A 235 36.10 -22.81 39.34
N SER A 236 36.60 -23.38 40.44
CA SER A 236 36.15 -24.67 40.96
C SER A 236 34.65 -24.65 41.31
N ALA A 237 34.18 -23.55 41.92
CA ALA A 237 32.77 -23.37 42.25
C ALA A 237 31.86 -23.22 41.02
N LEU A 238 32.35 -22.64 39.92
CA LEU A 238 31.61 -22.56 38.66
C LEU A 238 31.60 -23.91 37.92
N VAL A 239 32.72 -24.63 37.93
CA VAL A 239 32.83 -25.97 37.33
C VAL A 239 31.93 -26.96 38.06
N SER A 240 31.86 -26.92 39.40
CA SER A 240 30.94 -27.77 40.17
C SER A 240 29.46 -27.48 39.88
N ARG A 241 29.17 -26.31 39.30
CA ARG A 241 27.84 -25.88 38.83
C ARG A 241 27.66 -26.09 37.33
N GLY A 242 28.52 -26.88 36.68
CA GLY A 242 28.34 -27.28 35.28
C GLY A 242 28.88 -26.30 34.23
N VAL A 243 29.66 -25.29 34.63
CA VAL A 243 30.39 -24.46 33.65
C VAL A 243 31.59 -25.25 33.11
N ASN A 244 31.69 -25.39 31.79
CA ASN A 244 32.80 -26.13 31.17
C ASN A 244 34.16 -25.46 31.49
N PRO A 245 35.12 -26.17 32.13
CA PRO A 245 36.42 -25.62 32.52
C PRO A 245 37.24 -25.11 31.33
N ALA A 246 37.06 -25.66 30.13
CA ALA A 246 37.77 -25.21 28.92
C ALA A 246 37.43 -23.76 28.52
N ARG A 247 36.34 -23.20 29.06
CA ARG A 247 35.92 -21.81 28.83
C ARG A 247 36.57 -20.83 29.82
N ILE A 248 37.26 -21.33 30.85
CA ILE A 248 37.69 -20.54 32.00
C ILE A 248 39.20 -20.40 32.01
N THR A 249 39.69 -19.17 31.98
CA THR A 249 41.10 -18.85 32.29
C THR A 249 41.18 -18.20 33.67
N VAL A 250 42.22 -18.52 34.44
CA VAL A 250 42.43 -17.98 35.79
C VAL A 250 43.74 -17.18 35.81
N GLN A 251 43.70 -16.00 36.43
CA GLN A 251 44.86 -15.11 36.59
C GLN A 251 44.83 -14.48 38.00
N GLY A 252 45.96 -14.48 38.70
CA GLY A 252 46.14 -13.66 39.89
C GLY A 252 46.97 -12.41 39.58
N TYR A 253 46.59 -11.27 40.13
CA TYR A 253 47.34 -10.01 40.01
C TYR A 253 47.96 -9.55 41.34
N GLY A 254 47.80 -10.32 42.42
CA GLY A 254 48.22 -9.93 43.76
C GLY A 254 47.64 -8.58 44.17
N LYS A 255 48.51 -7.70 44.68
CA LYS A 255 48.15 -6.34 45.14
C LYS A 255 48.15 -5.28 44.03
N ASN A 256 48.39 -5.67 42.78
CA ASN A 256 48.45 -4.76 41.64
C ASN A 256 47.05 -4.31 41.22
N HIS A 257 46.98 -3.16 40.55
CA HIS A 257 45.75 -2.55 40.06
C HIS A 257 44.65 -2.36 41.14
N PRO A 258 44.96 -1.60 42.21
CA PRO A 258 43.98 -1.27 43.25
C PRO A 258 42.84 -0.41 42.66
N VAL A 259 41.62 -0.64 43.13
CA VAL A 259 40.42 0.13 42.76
C VAL A 259 40.06 1.18 43.82
N ALA A 260 40.65 1.06 45.02
CA ALA A 260 40.49 2.01 46.11
C ALA A 260 41.80 2.17 46.91
N SER A 261 41.86 3.20 47.77
CA SER A 261 43.02 3.44 48.62
C SER A 261 43.26 2.29 49.61
N ASN A 262 44.49 1.75 49.65
CA ASN A 262 44.85 0.75 50.66
C ASN A 262 45.06 1.34 52.07
N ALA A 263 45.00 2.66 52.21
CA ALA A 263 45.17 3.33 53.50
C ALA A 263 43.99 3.08 54.46
N THR A 264 42.77 2.94 53.94
CA THR A 264 41.55 2.74 54.76
C THR A 264 41.13 1.27 54.78
N PRO A 265 40.52 0.78 55.89
CA PRO A 265 39.94 -0.56 55.93
C PRO A 265 38.94 -0.82 54.79
N GLU A 266 38.11 0.17 54.46
CA GLU A 266 37.10 0.10 53.41
C GLU A 266 37.72 -0.06 52.03
N GLY A 267 38.76 0.72 51.73
CA GLY A 267 39.45 0.63 50.44
C GLY A 267 40.25 -0.67 50.29
N ARG A 268 40.83 -1.21 51.37
CA ARG A 268 41.39 -2.56 51.36
C ARG A 268 40.33 -3.63 51.08
N ALA A 269 39.15 -3.50 51.66
CA ALA A 269 38.03 -4.41 51.38
C ALA A 269 37.60 -4.37 49.91
N MET A 270 37.56 -3.19 49.28
CA MET A 270 37.29 -3.07 47.85
C MET A 270 38.39 -3.72 46.98
N ASN A 271 39.65 -3.66 47.41
CA ASN A 271 40.77 -4.27 46.67
C ASN A 271 40.80 -5.81 46.79
N ARG A 272 40.28 -6.37 47.88
CA ARG A 272 40.07 -7.83 48.05
C ARG A 272 38.85 -8.28 47.24
N ARG A 273 39.03 -8.48 45.94
CA ARG A 273 37.96 -8.86 45.01
C ARG A 273 38.41 -9.92 44.01
N VAL A 274 37.43 -10.58 43.41
CA VAL A 274 37.62 -11.39 42.21
C VAL A 274 36.76 -10.79 41.11
N GLU A 275 37.37 -10.48 39.97
CA GLU A 275 36.67 -10.01 38.78
C GLU A 275 36.46 -11.19 37.83
N VAL A 276 35.25 -11.36 37.32
CA VAL A 276 34.95 -12.32 36.27
C VAL A 276 34.65 -11.53 35.00
N VAL A 277 35.57 -11.59 34.05
CA VAL A 277 35.42 -10.96 32.73
C VAL A 277 34.86 -12.00 31.77
N ILE A 278 33.67 -11.75 31.23
CA ILE A 278 32.98 -12.65 30.31
C ILE A 278 33.03 -12.01 28.92
N ALA A 279 33.35 -12.81 27.90
CA ALA A 279 33.39 -12.33 26.53
C ALA A 279 32.04 -11.69 26.12
N ASP A 280 32.10 -10.59 25.38
CA ASP A 280 30.92 -9.98 24.76
C ASP A 280 30.38 -10.84 23.60
N GLU A 281 29.31 -10.38 22.96
CA GLU A 281 28.69 -11.09 21.82
C GLU A 281 29.61 -11.20 20.61
N GLN A 282 30.59 -10.32 20.50
CA GLN A 282 31.62 -10.31 19.45
C GLN A 282 32.82 -11.21 19.81
N GLY A 283 32.83 -11.82 21.00
CA GLY A 283 33.90 -12.70 21.48
C GLY A 283 35.13 -11.95 22.04
N ASN A 284 35.03 -10.65 22.29
CA ASN A 284 36.11 -9.86 22.86
C ASN A 284 36.34 -10.23 24.33
N LEU A 285 37.57 -10.64 24.65
CA LEU A 285 38.00 -10.93 26.00
C LEU A 285 39.43 -10.39 26.17
N ARG A 286 39.56 -9.11 26.54
CA ARG A 286 40.87 -8.42 26.63
C ARG A 286 41.48 -8.53 28.01
N SER A 287 42.80 -8.72 28.10
CA SER A 287 43.55 -8.64 29.37
C SER A 287 43.41 -7.28 30.04
N ARG A 288 43.79 -7.21 31.32
CA ARG A 288 43.91 -5.92 32.01
C ARG A 288 45.16 -5.19 31.56
#